data_AF-A0A942MW52-F1
#
_entry.id   AF-A0A942MW52-F1
#
_cell.length_a   1.000
_cell.length_b   1.000
_cell.length_c   1.000
_cell.angle_alpha   90.00
_cell.angle_beta   90.00
_cell.angle_gamma   90.00
#
_symmetry.space_group_name_H-M   'P 1'
#
loop_
_entity.id
_entity.type
_entity.pdbx_description
1 polymer ?
#
loop_
_entity_poly.entity_id
_entity_poly.type
_entity_poly.pdbx_seq_one_letter_code
_entity_poly.pdbx_strand_id
1 'polypeptide(L)'
;MQNYITRDFYAAGYLLAEGFKLVSHSRIGKITLFEFEGNQSVKEAADKYFTMQTRVEPVAYGNALRSLKSILHSYDKLNADGDVNNYVKQYRGCKP
;
A
#
# COMPACT_ATOMS: atom_id res chain seq x y z
N MET A 1 -5.53 18.80 -0.40
CA MET A 1 -4.44 17.82 -0.26
C MET A 1 -4.64 16.75 -1.32
N GLN A 2 -3.63 16.44 -2.12
CA GLN A 2 -3.73 15.47 -3.22
C GLN A 2 -3.14 14.14 -2.76
N ASN A 3 -3.90 13.06 -2.87
CA ASN A 3 -3.44 11.72 -2.52
C ASN A 3 -2.32 11.26 -3.46
N TYR A 4 -1.39 10.47 -2.92
CA TYR A 4 -0.30 9.90 -3.70
C TYR A 4 -0.76 8.56 -4.27
N ILE A 5 -0.69 8.42 -5.60
CA ILE A 5 -1.11 7.19 -6.29
C ILE A 5 0.12 6.57 -6.92
N THR A 6 0.33 5.28 -6.65
CA THR A 6 1.37 4.47 -7.30
C THR A 6 0.81 3.18 -7.86
N ARG A 7 1.38 2.75 -8.99
CA ARG A 7 1.14 1.43 -9.59
C ARG A 7 2.23 0.42 -9.26
N ASP A 8 3.29 0.87 -8.60
CA ASP A 8 4.45 0.05 -8.30
C ASP A 8 4.22 -0.71 -6.99
N PHE A 9 4.25 -2.03 -7.08
CA PHE A 9 3.97 -2.92 -5.96
C PHE A 9 5.03 -2.81 -4.85
N TYR A 10 6.29 -2.62 -5.22
CA TYR A 10 7.41 -2.57 -4.28
C TYR A 10 7.51 -1.21 -3.61
N ALA A 11 7.27 -0.12 -4.35
CA ALA A 11 7.14 1.21 -3.78
C ALA A 11 5.95 1.30 -2.82
N ALA A 12 4.80 0.69 -3.16
CA ALA A 12 3.67 0.60 -2.25
C ALA A 12 4.02 -0.20 -0.98
N GLY A 13 4.76 -1.31 -1.11
CA GLY A 13 5.25 -2.08 0.02
C GLY A 13 6.18 -1.29 0.92
N TYR A 14 7.04 -0.47 0.33
CA TYR A 14 7.96 0.40 1.05
C TYR A 14 7.19 1.44 1.84
N LEU A 15 6.26 2.16 1.19
CA LEU A 15 5.45 3.17 1.86
C LEU A 15 4.63 2.57 3.01
N LEU A 16 4.09 1.37 2.83
CA LEU A 16 3.37 0.68 3.88
C LEU A 16 4.29 0.27 5.05
N ALA A 17 5.53 -0.15 4.76
CA ALA A 17 6.52 -0.50 5.77
C ALA A 17 7.00 0.72 6.59
N GLU A 18 7.10 1.88 5.95
CA GLU A 18 7.36 3.18 6.60
C GLU A 18 6.17 3.69 7.45
N GLY A 19 5.04 2.97 7.43
CA GLY A 19 3.85 3.30 8.21
C GLY A 19 2.91 4.30 7.53
N PHE A 20 3.10 4.59 6.24
CA PHE A 20 2.16 5.41 5.49
C PHE A 20 0.85 4.67 5.28
N LYS A 21 -0.25 5.40 5.47
CA LYS A 21 -1.59 4.85 5.42
C LYS A 21 -2.04 4.67 3.97
N LEU A 22 -2.27 3.42 3.58
CA LEU A 22 -3.00 3.07 2.36
C LEU A 22 -4.48 3.44 2.56
N VAL A 23 -4.97 4.41 1.80
CA VAL A 23 -6.35 4.91 1.83
C VAL A 23 -7.24 4.01 1.01
N SER A 24 -6.81 3.70 -0.22
CA SER A 24 -7.59 2.88 -1.14
C SER A 24 -6.67 2.09 -2.07
N HIS A 25 -7.25 1.12 -2.75
CA HIS A 25 -6.63 0.45 -3.89
C HIS A 25 -7.71 0.20 -4.93
N SER A 26 -7.35 0.28 -6.21
CA SER A 26 -8.27 0.00 -7.32
C SER A 26 -7.56 -0.81 -8.40
N ARG A 27 -8.29 -1.66 -9.11
CA ARG A 27 -7.72 -2.44 -10.22
C ARG A 27 -8.31 -1.96 -11.53
N ILE A 28 -7.43 -1.49 -12.42
CA ILE A 28 -7.79 -1.07 -13.77
C ILE A 28 -7.18 -2.11 -14.73
N GLY A 29 -8.01 -3.07 -15.15
CA GLY A 29 -7.59 -4.22 -15.96
C GLY A 29 -6.57 -5.11 -15.23
N LYS A 30 -5.33 -5.11 -15.73
CA LYS A 30 -4.21 -5.89 -15.14
C LYS A 30 -3.35 -5.08 -14.16
N ILE A 31 -3.65 -3.78 -13.98
CA ILE A 31 -2.85 -2.88 -13.15
C ILE A 31 -3.59 -2.61 -11.85
N THR A 32 -2.89 -2.69 -10.72
CA THR A 32 -3.43 -2.23 -9.43
C THR A 32 -2.84 -0.87 -9.10
N LEU A 33 -3.70 0.08 -8.74
CA LEU A 33 -3.35 1.38 -8.21
C LEU A 33 -3.50 1.35 -6.69
N PHE A 34 -2.48 1.85 -6.01
CA PHE A 34 -2.44 2.01 -4.56
C PHE A 34 -2.50 3.50 -4.24
N GLU A 35 -3.50 3.91 -3.47
CA GLU A 35 -3.70 5.29 -3.07
C GLU A 35 -3.31 5.45 -1.59
N PHE A 36 -2.35 6.33 -1.35
CA PHE A 36 -1.86 6.69 -0.03
C PHE A 36 -2.35 8.09 0.35
N GLU A 37 -2.53 8.30 1.65
CA GLU A 37 -2.97 9.58 2.19
C GLU A 37 -2.02 10.70 1.75
N GLY A 38 -2.59 11.74 1.14
CA GLY A 38 -1.86 12.85 0.56
C GLY A 38 -1.13 13.70 1.60
N ASN A 39 0.07 13.27 1.97
CA ASN A 39 0.99 14.01 2.83
C ASN A 39 2.30 14.28 2.09
N GLN A 40 2.90 15.45 2.30
CA GLN A 40 4.16 15.86 1.67
C GLN A 40 5.26 14.80 1.89
N SER A 41 5.27 14.18 3.06
CA SER A 41 6.21 13.12 3.43
C SER A 41 6.09 11.84 2.59
N VAL A 42 4.90 11.50 2.07
CA VAL A 42 4.70 10.30 1.23
C VAL A 42 5.42 10.45 -0.10
N LYS A 43 5.29 11.63 -0.71
CA LYS A 43 5.93 11.94 -1.99
C LYS A 43 7.45 11.94 -1.85
N GLU A 44 7.96 12.57 -0.80
CA GLU A 44 9.40 12.57 -0.51
C GLU A 44 9.95 11.17 -0.24
N ALA A 45 9.21 10.33 0.49
CA ALA A 45 9.59 8.95 0.73
C ALA A 45 9.62 8.14 -0.57
N ALA A 46 8.60 8.31 -1.44
CA ALA A 46 8.57 7.67 -2.74
C ALA A 46 9.72 8.11 -3.65
N ASP A 47 10.03 9.41 -3.69
CA ASP A 47 11.15 9.95 -4.47
C ASP A 47 12.50 9.40 -3.97
N LYS A 48 12.69 9.30 -2.65
CA LYS A 48 13.86 8.64 -2.05
C LYS A 48 13.94 7.16 -2.45
N TYR A 49 12.81 6.47 -2.52
CA TYR A 49 12.76 5.06 -2.90
C TYR A 49 13.25 4.87 -4.34
N PHE A 50 12.75 5.66 -5.29
CA PHE A 50 13.17 5.59 -6.69
C PHE A 50 14.62 6.06 -6.92
N THR A 51 15.14 6.94 -6.07
CA THR A 51 16.55 7.38 -6.12
C THR A 51 17.51 6.46 -5.33
N MET A 52 17.02 5.33 -4.81
CA MET A 52 17.80 4.36 -4.01
C MET A 52 18.43 4.95 -2.74
N GLN A 53 17.85 6.01 -2.19
CA GLN A 53 18.34 6.70 -0.98
C GLN A 53 17.66 6.21 0.31
N THR A 54 16.87 5.14 0.22
CA THR A 54 16.09 4.62 1.34
C THR A 54 16.81 3.48 2.04
N ARG A 55 16.60 3.39 3.36
CA ARG A 55 16.96 2.22 4.15
C ARG A 55 15.66 1.59 4.61
N VAL A 56 15.58 0.29 4.45
CA VAL A 56 14.38 -0.49 4.76
C VAL A 56 14.72 -1.55 5.78
N GLU A 57 13.85 -1.70 6.77
CA GLU A 57 13.88 -2.84 7.67
C GLU A 57 13.33 -4.08 6.93
N PRO A 58 14.15 -5.12 6.66
CA PRO A 58 13.75 -6.22 5.80
C PRO A 58 12.51 -6.99 6.27
N VAL A 59 12.32 -7.15 7.59
CA VAL A 59 11.18 -7.88 8.16
C VAL A 59 9.89 -7.10 7.97
N ALA A 60 9.88 -5.80 8.27
CA ALA A 60 8.76 -4.90 8.07
C ALA A 60 8.36 -4.83 6.60
N TYR A 61 9.34 -4.74 5.71
CA TYR A 61 9.09 -4.73 4.28
C TYR A 61 8.53 -6.06 3.77
N GLY A 62 9.09 -7.19 4.21
CA GLY A 62 8.54 -8.51 3.89
C GLY A 62 7.08 -8.67 4.35
N ASN A 63 6.77 -8.20 5.56
CA ASN A 63 5.41 -8.19 6.11
C ASN A 63 4.48 -7.25 5.34
N ALA A 64 4.96 -6.09 4.92
CA ALA A 64 4.20 -5.15 4.10
C ALA A 64 3.85 -5.74 2.73
N LEU A 65 4.81 -6.37 2.05
CA LEU A 65 4.57 -7.04 0.77
C LEU A 65 3.60 -8.21 0.91
N ARG A 66 3.69 -9.00 1.99
CA ARG A 66 2.73 -10.08 2.28
C ARG A 66 1.32 -9.52 2.49
N SER A 67 1.20 -8.43 3.24
CA SER A 67 -0.07 -7.75 3.48
C SER A 67 -0.69 -7.25 2.16
N LEU A 68 0.11 -6.60 1.31
CA LEU A 68 -0.35 -6.14 -0.01
C LEU A 68 -0.79 -7.30 -0.91
N LYS A 69 -0.05 -8.42 -0.95
CA LYS A 69 -0.47 -9.61 -1.70
C LYS A 69 -1.81 -10.15 -1.19
N SER A 70 -2.00 -10.18 0.12
CA SER A 70 -3.27 -10.61 0.70
C SER A 70 -4.42 -9.72 0.24
N ILE A 71 -4.22 -8.40 0.25
CA ILE A 71 -5.23 -7.42 -0.21
C ILE A 71 -5.57 -7.65 -1.70
N LEU A 72 -4.55 -7.79 -2.56
CA LEU A 72 -4.73 -8.04 -3.99
C LEU A 72 -5.49 -9.35 -4.26
N HIS A 73 -5.16 -10.41 -3.53
CA HIS A 73 -5.79 -11.72 -3.71
C HIS A 73 -7.21 -11.76 -3.16
N SER A 74 -7.49 -11.08 -2.05
CA SER A 74 -8.85 -10.85 -1.56
C SER A 74 -9.68 -10.08 -2.59
N TYR A 75 -9.11 -9.04 -3.21
CA TYR A 75 -9.79 -8.29 -4.28
C TYR A 75 -10.07 -9.17 -5.51
N ASP A 76 -9.12 -10.00 -5.95
CA ASP A 76 -9.31 -10.92 -7.08
C ASP A 76 -10.45 -11.92 -6.82
N LYS A 77 -10.57 -12.44 -5.59
CA LYS A 77 -11.68 -13.32 -5.20
C LYS A 77 -13.03 -12.63 -5.15
N LEU A 78 -13.07 -11.34 -4.82
CA LEU A 78 -14.32 -10.55 -4.79
C LEU A 78 -14.77 -10.13 -6.20
N ASN A 79 -13.84 -9.90 -7.12
CA ASN A 79 -14.21 -9.57 -8.50
C ASN A 79 -14.52 -10.80 -9.36
N ALA A 80 -14.26 -12.01 -8.85
CA ALA A 80 -14.79 -13.24 -9.41
C ALA A 80 -16.25 -13.48 -9.00
N ASP A 81 -16.74 -12.83 -7.94
CA ASP A 81 -18.10 -13.00 -7.43
C ASP A 81 -18.55 -11.73 -6.67
N GLY A 82 -19.07 -10.73 -7.40
CA GLY A 82 -19.89 -9.66 -6.84
C GLY A 82 -19.18 -8.50 -6.11
N ASP A 83 -19.50 -7.28 -6.58
CA ASP A 83 -19.33 -5.97 -5.94
C ASP A 83 -19.47 -5.97 -4.41
N VAL A 84 -18.36 -5.85 -3.67
CA VAL A 84 -18.37 -5.54 -2.23
C VAL A 84 -17.22 -4.61 -1.86
N ASN A 85 -17.56 -3.37 -1.51
CA ASN A 85 -16.65 -2.38 -0.93
C ASN A 85 -16.04 -2.91 0.38
N ASN A 86 -14.72 -3.14 0.41
CA ASN A 86 -14.02 -3.63 1.59
C ASN A 86 -13.25 -2.52 2.31
N TYR A 87 -13.79 -2.09 3.46
CA TYR A 87 -13.08 -1.24 4.42
C TYR A 87 -12.06 -2.07 5.20
N VAL A 88 -10.77 -1.92 4.86
CA VAL A 88 -9.69 -2.60 5.58
C VAL A 88 -9.55 -1.99 6.97
N LYS A 89 -9.96 -2.72 8.02
CA LYS A 89 -9.64 -2.36 9.42
C LYS A 89 -8.14 -2.54 9.64
N GLN A 90 -7.40 -1.43 9.63
CA GLN A 90 -6.02 -1.42 10.10
C GLN A 90 -6.03 -1.51 11.62
N TYR A 91 -5.60 -2.66 12.15
CA TYR A 91 -5.39 -2.82 13.59
C TYR A 91 -4.30 -1.85 14.03
N ARG A 92 -4.68 -0.82 14.81
CA ARG A 92 -3.74 -0.08 15.63
C ARG A 92 -3.17 -1.08 16.64
N GLY A 93 -1.90 -1.42 16.49
CA GLY A 93 -1.17 -2.21 17.45
C GLY A 93 -1.30 -1.57 18.82
N CYS A 94 -1.98 -2.26 19.72
CA CYS A 94 -2.05 -1.92 21.13
C CYS A 94 -0.66 -2.17 21.74
N LYS A 95 -0.16 -1.22 22.53
CA LYS A 95 0.95 -1.45 23.46
C LYS A 95 1.01 -0.32 24.49
N PRO A 96 1.53 -0.57 25.70
CA PRO A 96 1.44 -1.77 26.53
C PRO A 96 0.39 -1.64 27.66
#